data_AF-A0A0G0LU95-F1
#
_entry.id   AF-A0A0G0LU95-F1
#
_cell.length_a   1.000
_cell.length_b   1.000
_cell.length_c   1.000
_cell.angle_alpha   90.00
_cell.angle_beta   90.00
_cell.angle_gamma   90.00
#
_symmetry.space_group_name_H-M   'P 1'
#
loop_
_entity.id
_entity.type
_entity.pdbx_description
1 polymer ?
#
loop_
_entity_poly.entity_id
_entity_poly.type
_entity_poly.pdbx_seq_one_letter_code
_entity_poly.pdbx_strand_id
1 'polypeptide(L)'
;MGKSKNLKIKIQTKTGAKFSSEIEWDKKEQEEIETRILNLRDDQIAALMNLAGLNFKPSDIPNVVSEIKKNGKNSGHLEIIISEADSKENLLWWLGYFENSNK
;
A
#
# COMPACT_ATOMS: atom_id res chain seq x y z
N MET A 1 -21.70 -18.64 -41.75
CA MET A 1 -22.68 -17.53 -41.67
C MET A 1 -23.62 -17.88 -40.51
N GLY A 2 -23.55 -17.31 -39.33
CA GLY A 2 -23.40 -15.90 -38.99
C GLY A 2 -24.79 -15.34 -38.67
N LYS A 3 -25.13 -15.24 -37.37
CA LYS A 3 -25.75 -14.08 -36.67
C LYS A 3 -26.50 -14.49 -35.41
N SER A 4 -25.86 -14.19 -34.27
CA SER A 4 -26.50 -13.97 -32.97
C SER A 4 -27.56 -12.87 -33.03
N LYS A 5 -28.62 -13.00 -32.22
CA LYS A 5 -29.40 -11.86 -31.68
C LYS A 5 -29.81 -12.23 -30.23
N ASN A 6 -29.05 -11.73 -29.26
CA ASN A 6 -29.36 -10.55 -28.42
C ASN A 6 -30.37 -10.85 -27.30
N LEU A 7 -29.87 -11.44 -26.21
CA LEU A 7 -30.50 -11.31 -24.88
C LEU A 7 -30.02 -10.00 -24.25
N LYS A 8 -30.94 -9.04 -24.10
CA LYS A 8 -30.74 -7.82 -23.31
C LYS A 8 -30.67 -8.21 -21.84
N ILE A 9 -29.49 -8.23 -21.25
CA ILE A 9 -29.37 -8.27 -19.78
C ILE A 9 -29.11 -6.84 -19.31
N LYS A 10 -30.18 -6.17 -18.86
CA LYS A 10 -30.06 -4.98 -18.03
C LYS A 10 -29.64 -5.45 -16.64
N ILE A 11 -28.34 -5.42 -16.35
CA ILE A 11 -27.88 -5.51 -14.95
C ILE A 11 -27.76 -4.08 -14.44
N GLN A 12 -28.81 -3.61 -13.79
CA GLN A 12 -28.68 -2.59 -12.75
C GLN A 12 -28.44 -3.34 -11.44
N THR A 13 -27.24 -3.26 -10.91
CA THR A 13 -27.02 -3.51 -9.48
C THR A 13 -26.30 -2.31 -8.89
N LYS A 14 -27.12 -1.49 -8.22
CA LYS A 14 -26.68 -0.58 -7.17
C LYS A 14 -26.06 -1.41 -6.03
N THR A 15 -25.18 -0.73 -5.28
CA THR A 15 -24.75 -1.00 -3.89
C THR A 15 -23.82 -2.19 -3.64
N GLY A 16 -22.57 -1.86 -3.33
CA GLY A 16 -21.94 -2.27 -2.07
C GLY A 16 -21.39 -3.70 -2.01
N ALA A 17 -20.29 -3.96 -2.72
CA ALA A 17 -19.45 -5.11 -2.41
C ALA A 17 -17.98 -4.71 -2.55
N LYS A 18 -17.38 -4.32 -1.42
CA LYS A 18 -15.93 -4.41 -1.23
C LYS A 18 -15.69 -5.11 0.11
N PHE A 19 -16.12 -6.37 0.20
CA PHE A 19 -15.51 -7.31 1.14
C PHE A 19 -14.13 -7.66 0.55
N SER A 20 -13.18 -6.76 0.72
CA SER A 20 -11.77 -7.12 0.64
C SER A 20 -11.43 -7.69 2.00
N SER A 21 -11.66 -8.99 2.21
CA SER A 21 -11.00 -9.71 3.28
C SER A 21 -9.53 -9.86 2.88
N GLU A 22 -8.80 -8.76 2.90
CA GLU A 22 -7.35 -8.82 2.80
C GLU A 22 -6.89 -9.50 4.08
N ILE A 23 -6.45 -10.74 3.93
CA ILE A 23 -5.88 -11.58 4.99
C ILE A 23 -4.94 -10.69 5.81
N GLU A 24 -5.04 -10.62 7.14
CA GLU A 24 -4.12 -9.83 7.97
C GLU A 24 -2.67 -10.27 7.75
N TRP A 25 -1.68 -9.38 7.93
CA TRP A 25 -0.27 -9.78 7.86
C TRP A 25 0.05 -10.74 9.00
N ASP A 26 0.73 -11.85 8.71
CA ASP A 26 1.34 -12.59 9.81
C ASP A 26 2.54 -11.80 10.37
N LYS A 27 2.95 -12.15 11.60
CA LYS A 27 4.02 -11.42 12.27
C LYS A 27 5.33 -11.41 11.49
N LYS A 28 5.64 -12.51 10.80
CA LYS A 28 6.87 -12.64 10.02
C LYS A 28 6.80 -11.77 8.76
N GLU A 29 5.68 -11.81 8.05
CA GLU A 29 5.42 -10.95 6.89
C GLU A 29 5.51 -9.48 7.27
N GLN A 30 4.91 -9.08 8.39
CA GLN A 30 4.98 -7.72 8.88
C GLN A 30 6.44 -7.32 9.17
N GLU A 31 7.19 -8.13 9.92
CA GLU A 31 8.60 -7.86 10.22
C GLU A 31 9.47 -7.76 8.94
N GLU A 32 9.17 -8.56 7.92
CA GLU A 32 9.81 -8.50 6.62
C GLU A 32 9.51 -7.18 5.90
N ILE A 33 8.23 -6.77 5.87
CA ILE A 33 7.79 -5.51 5.24
C ILE A 33 8.38 -4.29 5.96
N GLU A 34 8.35 -4.27 7.30
CA GLU A 34 8.99 -3.23 8.11
C GLU A 34 10.46 -3.08 7.73
N THR A 35 11.18 -4.19 7.63
CA THR A 35 12.60 -4.20 7.27
C THR A 35 12.81 -3.64 5.85
N ARG A 36 11.93 -3.99 4.91
CA ARG A 36 11.96 -3.49 3.53
C ARG A 36 11.75 -1.98 3.46
N ILE A 37 10.73 -1.46 4.16
CA ILE A 37 10.46 -0.01 4.22
C ILE A 37 11.65 0.74 4.85
N LEU A 38 12.22 0.22 5.93
CA LEU A 38 13.35 0.86 6.61
C LEU A 38 14.61 0.96 5.73
N ASN A 39 14.78 0.06 4.77
CA ASN A 39 15.88 0.06 3.82
C ASN A 39 15.68 1.02 2.63
N LEU A 40 14.48 1.59 2.45
CA LEU A 40 14.24 2.61 1.43
C LEU A 40 14.92 3.93 1.77
N ARG A 41 15.20 4.77 0.77
CA ARG A 41 15.64 6.15 1.00
C ARG A 41 14.49 7.02 1.49
N ASP A 42 14.82 8.15 2.10
CA ASP A 42 13.84 9.10 2.66
C ASP A 42 12.82 9.58 1.62
N ASP A 43 13.25 9.87 0.39
CA ASP A 43 12.39 10.25 -0.74
C ASP A 43 11.43 9.13 -1.16
N GLN A 44 11.89 7.88 -1.08
CA GLN A 44 11.08 6.70 -1.42
C GLN A 44 10.04 6.41 -0.33
N ILE A 45 10.38 6.55 0.95
CA ILE A 45 9.41 6.44 2.06
C ILE A 45 8.35 7.54 1.93
N ALA A 46 8.76 8.77 1.62
CA ALA A 46 7.85 9.88 1.35
C ALA A 46 6.88 9.59 0.18
N ALA A 47 7.40 9.04 -0.92
CA ALA A 47 6.59 8.66 -2.08
C ALA A 47 5.64 7.50 -1.75
N LEU A 48 6.12 6.50 -1.02
CA LEU A 48 5.34 5.32 -0.62
C LEU A 48 4.06 5.71 0.13
N MET A 49 4.14 6.68 1.05
CA MET A 49 2.97 7.17 1.79
C MET A 49 1.85 7.71 0.90
N ASN A 50 2.18 8.34 -0.23
CA ASN A 50 1.16 8.81 -1.17
C ASN A 50 0.69 7.71 -2.10
N LEU A 51 1.61 6.89 -2.60
CA LEU A 51 1.34 5.87 -3.61
C LEU A 51 0.62 4.64 -3.05
N ALA A 52 0.80 4.35 -1.76
CA ALA A 52 0.09 3.31 -1.02
C ALA A 52 -1.26 3.79 -0.44
N GLY A 53 -1.67 5.04 -0.68
CA GLY A 53 -3.01 5.53 -0.31
C GLY A 53 -3.15 6.18 1.06
N LEU A 54 -2.06 6.38 1.81
CA LEU A 54 -2.12 6.88 3.20
C LEU A 54 -2.47 8.37 3.33
N ASN A 55 -2.50 9.11 2.21
CA ASN A 55 -3.00 10.50 2.13
C ASN A 55 -2.45 11.46 3.22
N PHE A 56 -1.19 11.28 3.64
CA PHE A 56 -0.54 12.21 4.56
C PHE A 56 -0.47 13.61 3.98
N LYS A 57 -0.61 14.64 4.82
CA LYS A 57 -0.39 16.02 4.39
C LYS A 57 1.08 16.19 3.98
N PRO A 58 1.38 16.88 2.86
CA PRO A 58 2.75 17.12 2.45
C PRO A 58 3.64 17.78 3.52
N SER A 59 3.05 18.61 4.40
CA SER A 59 3.74 19.25 5.53
C SER A 59 4.22 18.26 6.60
N ASP A 60 3.56 17.12 6.73
CA ASP A 60 3.77 16.17 7.82
C ASP A 60 4.76 15.08 7.40
N ILE A 61 4.85 14.80 6.09
CA ILE A 61 5.72 13.78 5.49
C ILE A 61 7.17 13.85 6.00
N PRO A 62 7.87 15.00 6.03
CA PRO A 62 9.26 15.04 6.49
C PRO A 62 9.43 14.58 7.94
N ASN A 63 8.48 14.95 8.81
CA ASN A 63 8.51 14.55 10.22
C ASN A 63 8.25 13.06 10.37
N VAL A 64 7.30 12.51 9.60
CA VAL A 64 6.99 11.08 9.59
C VAL A 64 8.19 10.27 9.12
N VAL A 65 8.82 10.64 8.00
CA VAL A 65 10.03 9.97 7.50
C VAL A 65 11.16 10.02 8.52
N SER A 66 11.39 11.20 9.12
CA SER A 66 12.43 11.34 10.14
C SER A 66 12.15 10.47 11.38
N GLU A 67 10.89 10.33 11.78
CA GLU A 67 10.50 9.50 12.93
C GLU A 67 10.71 8.02 12.62
N ILE A 68 10.29 7.55 11.45
CA ILE A 68 10.52 6.18 10.97
C ILE A 68 12.01 5.85 10.95
N LYS A 69 12.85 6.73 10.39
CA LYS A 69 14.30 6.52 10.32
C LYS A 69 14.97 6.51 11.69
N LYS A 70 14.52 7.38 12.60
CA LYS A 70 15.09 7.49 13.94
C LYS A 70 14.71 6.31 14.83
N ASN A 71 13.45 5.89 14.78
CA ASN A 71 12.91 4.89 15.70
C ASN A 71 12.92 3.47 15.12
N GLY A 72 13.14 3.33 13.80
CA GLY A 72 13.25 2.04 13.13
C GLY A 72 11.99 1.21 13.29
N LYS A 73 12.15 -0.04 13.70
CA LYS A 73 11.03 -0.97 13.98
C LYS A 73 10.12 -0.53 15.13
N ASN A 74 10.54 0.43 15.95
CA ASN A 74 9.72 0.95 17.05
C ASN A 74 8.90 2.19 16.63
N SER A 75 8.90 2.56 15.34
CA SER A 75 8.11 3.69 14.84
C SER A 75 6.63 3.32 14.76
N GLY A 76 5.78 4.13 15.40
CA GLY A 76 4.33 3.97 15.26
C GLY A 76 3.83 4.32 13.85
N HIS A 77 4.52 5.20 13.13
CA HIS A 77 4.14 5.53 11.75
C HIS A 77 4.48 4.39 10.78
N LEU A 78 5.49 3.58 11.08
CA LEU A 78 5.81 2.41 10.28
C LEU A 78 4.65 1.40 10.29
N GLU A 79 4.07 1.14 11.46
CA GLU A 79 2.88 0.29 11.60
C GLU A 79 1.70 0.86 10.80
N ILE A 80 1.45 2.17 10.93
CA ILE A 80 0.37 2.86 10.18
C ILE A 80 0.55 2.68 8.67
N ILE A 81 1.78 2.80 8.14
CA ILE A 81 2.05 2.58 6.70
C ILE A 81 1.63 1.19 6.24
N ILE A 82 1.85 0.17 7.08
CA ILE A 82 1.58 -1.23 6.74
C ILE A 82 0.09 -1.56 6.91
N SER A 83 -0.56 -1.01 7.94
CA SER A 83 -1.96 -1.32 8.27
C SER A 83 -2.97 -0.51 7.46
N GLU A 84 -2.64 0.73 7.09
CA GLU A 84 -3.55 1.66 6.41
C GLU A 84 -3.27 1.79 4.91
N ALA A 85 -2.41 0.95 4.33
CA ALA A 85 -2.23 0.89 2.89
C ALA A 85 -3.53 0.45 2.19
N ASP A 86 -3.85 1.05 1.04
CA ASP A 86 -5.07 0.76 0.27
C ASP A 86 -5.23 -0.73 -0.09
N SER A 87 -4.10 -1.42 -0.27
CA SER A 87 -4.02 -2.87 -0.42
C SER A 87 -2.60 -3.37 -0.19
N LYS A 88 -2.48 -4.61 0.28
CA LYS A 88 -1.24 -5.39 0.38
C LYS A 88 -0.50 -5.44 -0.94
N GLU A 89 -1.22 -5.74 -2.02
CA GLU A 89 -0.63 -5.86 -3.36
C GLU A 89 0.01 -4.54 -3.80
N ASN A 90 -0.67 -3.41 -3.61
CA ASN A 90 -0.14 -2.10 -3.96
C ASN A 90 1.11 -1.75 -3.15
N LEU A 91 1.09 -1.97 -1.82
CA LEU A 91 2.24 -1.75 -0.95
C LEU A 91 3.44 -2.59 -1.41
N LEU A 92 3.25 -3.89 -1.61
CA LEU A 92 4.31 -4.81 -2.03
C LEU A 92 4.87 -4.48 -3.41
N TRP A 93 4.02 -4.03 -4.33
CA TRP A 93 4.43 -3.62 -5.67
C TRP A 93 5.37 -2.41 -5.62
N TRP A 94 5.00 -1.35 -4.89
CA TRP A 94 5.84 -0.15 -4.74
C TRP A 94 7.15 -0.44 -4.00
N LEU A 95 7.10 -1.28 -2.97
CA LEU A 95 8.32 -1.75 -2.28
C LEU A 95 9.27 -2.41 -3.29
N GLY A 96 8.77 -3.36 -4.09
CA GLY A 96 9.59 -4.03 -5.11
C GLY A 96 10.13 -3.07 -6.17
N TYR A 97 9.33 -2.08 -6.58
CA TYR A 97 9.75 -1.05 -7.53
C TYR A 97 10.92 -0.21 -6.99
N PHE A 98 10.81 0.27 -5.74
CA PHE A 98 11.86 1.09 -5.12
C PHE A 98 13.12 0.30 -4.81
N GLU A 99 12.99 -0.94 -4.33
CA GLU A 99 14.12 -1.84 -4.07
C GLU A 99 14.95 -2.11 -5.33
N ASN A 100 14.28 -2.34 -6.47
CA ASN A 100 14.97 -2.53 -7.75
C ASN A 100 15.65 -1.25 -8.25
N SER A 101 15.13 -0.08 -7.89
CA SER A 101 15.71 1.22 -8.24
C SER A 101 16.91 1.61 -7.36
N ASN A 102 17.21 0.83 -6.33
CA ASN A 102 18.37 1.02 -5.44
C ASN A 102 19.59 0.17 -5.85
N LYS A 103 19.47 -0.61 -6.94
CA LYS A 103 20.55 -1.39 -7.55
C LYS A 103 21.32 -0.55 -8.56
#